data_AF-A0A1B7V936-F1
#
_entry.id   AF-A0A1B7V936-F1
#
_cell.length_a   1.000
_cell.length_b   1.000
_cell.length_c   1.000
_cell.angle_alpha   90.00
_cell.angle_beta   90.00
_cell.angle_gamma   90.00
#
_symmetry.space_group_name_H-M   'P 1'
#
loop_
_entity.id
_entity.type
_entity.pdbx_description
1 polymer ?
#
loop_
_entity_poly.entity_id
_entity_poly.type
_entity_poly.pdbx_seq_one_letter_code
_entity_poly.pdbx_strand_id
1 'polypeptide(L)'
;MKLTLATQIVDLGDSLAKFKTLFSRYWIYVRAIVISTRSYDDGLIVVEKLEKLNEIYKKDNYLSETEYRKFQTDIILFKLELLDKKDDWDEFIHFFEQTLQNRNVHTLTYHPAVFAYVDPKSHYVVRFDTQYIYMHPLYLLDHRYQLIKKKIDRRSKNKKINNLQHKLKSDLSEEEIQSRFSTIMKAAEEGQRVYFSGYY
;
A
#
# COMPACT_ATOMS: atom_id res chain seq x y z
N MET A 1 21.18 12.14 17.72
CA MET A 1 19.84 11.52 17.82
C MET A 1 19.38 11.20 16.41
N LYS A 2 19.48 9.94 15.95
CA LYS A 2 19.03 9.55 14.60
C LYS A 2 17.50 9.48 14.65
N LEU A 3 16.80 10.49 14.12
CA LEU A 3 15.36 10.35 13.85
C LEU A 3 15.20 9.17 12.89
N THR A 4 14.33 8.21 13.23
CA THR A 4 14.04 7.14 12.30
C THR A 4 13.24 7.71 11.14
N LEU A 5 13.31 7.03 9.99
CA LEU A 5 12.47 7.35 8.83
C LEU A 5 10.99 7.43 9.23
N ALA A 6 10.57 6.52 10.11
CA ALA A 6 9.25 6.56 10.73
C ALA A 6 9.00 7.89 11.42
N THR A 7 9.87 8.38 12.31
CA THR A 7 9.67 9.66 13.02
C THR A 7 9.50 10.85 12.06
N GLN A 8 10.30 10.92 10.99
CA GLN A 8 10.21 12.01 10.00
C GLN A 8 8.92 11.97 9.16
N ILE A 9 8.42 10.77 8.84
CA ILE A 9 7.16 10.59 8.10
C ILE A 9 5.94 10.77 9.02
N VAL A 10 6.06 10.34 10.28
CA VAL A 10 5.05 10.42 11.34
C VAL A 10 4.66 11.89 11.61
N ASP A 11 5.62 12.82 11.62
CA ASP A 11 5.37 14.27 11.82
C ASP A 11 4.57 14.93 10.68
N LEU A 12 4.47 14.28 9.52
CA LEU A 12 3.67 14.73 8.37
C LEU A 12 2.18 14.37 8.52
N GLY A 13 1.79 13.59 9.53
CA GLY A 13 0.40 13.23 9.77
C GLY A 13 -0.31 14.05 10.85
N ASP A 14 0.42 14.81 11.67
CA ASP A 14 -0.10 15.32 12.96
C ASP A 14 -1.12 16.47 12.86
N SER A 15 -1.32 17.02 11.67
CA SER A 15 -2.42 17.94 11.41
C SER A 15 -3.15 17.54 10.14
N LEU A 16 -4.45 17.86 10.07
CA LEU A 16 -5.29 17.57 8.91
C LEU A 16 -4.66 18.10 7.61
N ALA A 17 -4.09 19.31 7.64
CA ALA A 17 -3.45 19.92 6.48
C ALA A 17 -2.22 19.12 6.02
N LYS A 18 -1.36 18.69 6.95
CA LYS A 18 -0.19 17.86 6.62
C LYS A 18 -0.62 16.47 6.14
N PHE A 19 -1.63 15.87 6.77
CA PHE A 19 -2.20 14.58 6.36
C PHE A 19 -2.74 14.62 4.92
N LYS A 20 -3.55 15.63 4.56
CA LYS A 20 -4.02 15.82 3.18
C LYS A 20 -2.87 16.08 2.21
N THR A 21 -1.85 16.84 2.63
CA THR A 21 -0.66 17.13 1.82
C THR A 21 0.17 15.86 1.58
N LEU A 22 0.28 14.99 2.58
CA LEU A 22 0.93 13.70 2.47
C LEU A 22 0.29 12.88 1.34
N PHE A 23 -1.01 12.61 1.39
CA PHE A 23 -1.68 11.79 0.38
C PHE A 23 -1.74 12.42 -1.02
N SER A 24 -1.81 13.75 -1.11
CA SER A 24 -1.91 14.44 -2.41
C SER A 24 -0.57 14.68 -3.09
N ARG A 25 0.50 14.91 -2.32
CA ARG A 25 1.80 15.34 -2.87
C ARG A 25 2.94 14.38 -2.52
N TYR A 26 3.01 13.89 -1.29
CA TYR A 26 4.22 13.21 -0.80
C TYR A 26 4.11 11.68 -0.74
N TRP A 27 2.92 11.10 -0.89
CA TRP A 27 2.67 9.68 -0.67
C TRP A 27 3.52 8.77 -1.54
N ILE A 28 3.67 9.12 -2.81
CA ILE A 28 4.50 8.37 -3.76
C ILE A 28 5.96 8.31 -3.29
N TYR A 29 6.49 9.38 -2.72
CA TYR A 29 7.87 9.45 -2.22
C TYR A 29 8.01 8.72 -0.88
N VAL A 30 7.03 8.83 0.01
CA VAL A 30 7.01 8.05 1.26
C VAL A 30 7.08 6.55 0.97
N ARG A 31 6.23 6.06 0.05
CA ARG A 31 6.30 4.68 -0.44
C ARG A 31 7.68 4.38 -1.03
N ALA A 32 8.25 5.29 -1.82
CA ALA A 32 9.55 5.09 -2.44
C ALA A 32 10.66 4.88 -1.43
N ILE A 33 10.70 5.72 -0.41
CA ILE A 33 11.76 5.68 0.59
C ILE A 33 11.65 4.38 1.37
N VAL A 34 10.46 4.00 1.81
CA VAL A 34 10.26 2.74 2.55
C VAL A 34 10.68 1.53 1.70
N ILE A 35 10.24 1.46 0.44
CA ILE A 35 10.54 0.33 -0.45
C ILE A 35 12.03 0.26 -0.81
N SER A 36 12.65 1.38 -1.16
CA SER A 36 14.06 1.43 -1.59
C SER A 36 15.03 1.21 -0.44
N THR A 37 14.71 1.68 0.77
CA THR A 37 15.53 1.49 1.98
C THR A 37 15.22 0.19 2.70
N ARG A 38 14.22 -0.57 2.22
CA ARG A 38 13.72 -1.82 2.83
C ARG A 38 13.29 -1.64 4.29
N SER A 39 12.82 -0.44 4.63
CA SER A 39 12.39 -0.09 5.99
C SER A 39 10.94 -0.53 6.23
N TYR A 40 10.64 -1.80 5.98
CA TYR A 40 9.26 -2.30 5.96
C TYR A 40 8.57 -2.22 7.33
N ASP A 41 9.31 -2.51 8.40
CA ASP A 41 8.81 -2.37 9.78
C ASP A 41 8.46 -0.92 10.12
N ASP A 42 9.35 0.02 9.79
CA ASP A 42 9.10 1.45 9.93
C ASP A 42 7.87 1.88 9.11
N GLY A 43 7.71 1.30 7.90
CA GLY A 43 6.56 1.52 7.04
C GLY A 43 5.24 1.03 7.65
N LEU A 44 5.24 -0.13 8.33
CA LEU A 44 4.05 -0.68 8.99
C LEU A 44 3.63 0.20 10.19
N ILE A 45 4.60 0.73 10.95
CA ILE A 45 4.33 1.71 12.01
C ILE A 45 3.67 2.97 11.43
N VAL A 46 4.16 3.47 10.29
CA VAL A 46 3.56 4.61 9.58
C VAL A 46 2.12 4.29 9.15
N VAL A 47 1.90 3.11 8.56
CA VAL A 47 0.56 2.65 8.16
C VAL A 47 -0.41 2.67 9.34
N GLU A 48 -0.05 2.06 10.47
CA GLU A 48 -0.92 2.04 11.67
C GLU A 48 -1.26 3.44 12.18
N LYS A 49 -0.32 4.38 12.13
CA LYS A 49 -0.57 5.77 12.50
C LYS A 49 -1.54 6.44 11.52
N LEU A 50 -1.34 6.23 10.21
CA LEU A 50 -2.21 6.80 9.18
C LEU A 50 -3.62 6.22 9.24
N GLU A 51 -3.79 4.92 9.53
CA GLU A 51 -5.10 4.30 9.77
C GLU A 51 -5.82 5.02 10.92
N LYS A 52 -5.14 5.17 12.08
CA LYS A 52 -5.70 5.86 13.25
C LYS A 52 -6.10 7.30 12.94
N LEU A 53 -5.25 8.05 12.24
CA LEU A 53 -5.54 9.43 11.86
C LEU A 53 -6.71 9.53 10.87
N ASN A 54 -6.79 8.63 9.89
CA ASN A 54 -7.89 8.59 8.92
C ASN A 54 -9.24 8.38 9.62
N GLU A 55 -9.29 7.45 10.58
CA GLU A 55 -10.48 7.20 11.41
C GLU A 55 -10.86 8.39 12.30
N ILE A 56 -9.88 9.01 12.96
CA ILE A 56 -10.11 10.21 13.79
C ILE A 56 -10.70 11.34 12.93
N TYR A 57 -10.04 11.68 11.81
CA TYR A 57 -10.49 12.76 10.94
C TYR A 57 -11.82 12.46 10.25
N LYS A 58 -12.16 11.19 10.02
CA LYS A 58 -13.48 10.79 9.57
C LYS A 58 -14.54 10.98 10.65
N LYS A 59 -14.28 10.49 11.87
CA LYS A 59 -15.19 10.59 13.02
C LYS A 59 -15.52 12.04 13.36
N ASP A 60 -14.52 12.92 13.26
CA ASP A 60 -14.65 14.35 13.55
C ASP A 60 -15.19 15.16 12.35
N ASN A 61 -15.63 14.49 11.27
CA ASN A 61 -16.16 15.09 10.04
C ASN A 61 -15.21 16.05 9.29
N TYR A 62 -13.90 15.91 9.49
CA TYR A 62 -12.88 16.66 8.75
C TYR A 62 -12.60 16.10 7.34
N LEU A 63 -12.97 14.84 7.10
CA LEU A 63 -12.87 14.17 5.81
C LEU A 63 -14.25 13.90 5.22
N SER A 64 -14.42 14.27 3.96
CA SER A 64 -15.55 13.76 3.16
C SER A 64 -15.47 12.23 3.02
N GLU A 65 -16.59 11.58 2.71
CA GLU A 65 -16.63 10.14 2.45
C GLU A 65 -15.66 9.73 1.34
N THR A 66 -15.54 10.55 0.29
CA THR A 66 -14.64 10.32 -0.83
C THR A 66 -13.17 10.39 -0.41
N GLU A 67 -12.79 11.41 0.37
CA GLU A 67 -11.41 11.55 0.88
C GLU A 67 -11.04 10.39 1.81
N TYR A 68 -11.90 10.09 2.79
CA TYR A 68 -11.69 8.99 3.73
C TYR A 68 -11.46 7.67 3.00
N ARG A 69 -12.35 7.32 2.05
CA ARG A 69 -12.23 6.07 1.28
C ARG A 69 -10.98 6.02 0.43
N LYS A 70 -10.61 7.15 -0.19
CA LYS A 70 -9.39 7.25 -1.01
C LYS A 70 -8.15 6.98 -0.16
N PHE A 71 -8.00 7.71 0.96
CA PHE A 71 -6.86 7.53 1.85
C PHE A 71 -6.83 6.13 2.47
N GLN A 72 -7.99 5.60 2.86
CA GLN A 72 -8.10 4.22 3.36
C GLN A 72 -7.60 3.20 2.33
N THR A 73 -7.95 3.39 1.06
CA THR A 73 -7.49 2.52 -0.02
C THR A 73 -5.98 2.59 -0.20
N ASP A 74 -5.41 3.80 -0.22
CA ASP A 74 -3.96 4.00 -0.32
C ASP A 74 -3.21 3.31 0.85
N ILE A 75 -3.73 3.43 2.07
CA ILE A 75 -3.16 2.82 3.27
C ILE A 75 -3.23 1.29 3.20
N ILE A 76 -4.38 0.71 2.85
CA ILE A 76 -4.59 -0.74 2.70
C ILE A 76 -3.61 -1.32 1.67
N LEU A 77 -3.53 -0.70 0.49
CA LEU A 77 -2.67 -1.20 -0.59
C LEU A 77 -1.20 -1.14 -0.19
N PHE A 78 -0.79 -0.09 0.52
CA PHE A 78 0.58 0.01 1.00
C PHE A 78 0.88 -1.01 2.10
N LYS A 79 -0.03 -1.26 3.05
CA LYS A 79 0.13 -2.31 4.07
C LYS A 79 0.37 -3.68 3.43
N LEU A 80 -0.46 -4.05 2.46
CA LEU A 80 -0.31 -5.30 1.71
C LEU A 80 1.04 -5.38 0.99
N GLU A 81 1.48 -4.29 0.37
CA GLU A 81 2.81 -4.23 -0.26
C GLU A 81 3.94 -4.48 0.77
N LEU A 82 3.85 -3.86 1.95
CA LEU A 82 4.85 -4.03 3.01
C LEU A 82 4.90 -5.45 3.58
N LEU A 83 3.73 -6.06 3.84
CA LEU A 83 3.63 -7.45 4.31
C LEU A 83 4.26 -8.42 3.31
N ASP A 84 3.96 -8.25 2.03
CA ASP A 84 4.58 -9.05 0.98
C ASP A 84 6.11 -8.85 0.90
N LYS A 85 6.59 -7.62 1.01
CA LYS A 85 8.03 -7.30 0.98
C LYS A 85 8.79 -7.79 2.22
N LYS A 86 8.12 -7.88 3.37
CA LYS A 86 8.65 -8.47 4.59
C LYS A 86 8.63 -10.01 4.57
N ASP A 87 8.02 -10.60 3.54
CA ASP A 87 7.71 -12.02 3.44
C ASP A 87 6.77 -12.54 4.55
N ASP A 88 5.95 -11.64 5.13
CA ASP A 88 4.90 -11.97 6.09
C ASP A 88 3.61 -12.37 5.34
N TRP A 89 3.71 -13.49 4.63
CA TRP A 89 2.69 -13.95 3.68
C TRP A 89 1.40 -14.38 4.37
N ASP A 90 1.47 -14.91 5.59
CA ASP A 90 0.27 -15.35 6.31
C ASP A 90 -0.57 -14.13 6.73
N GLU A 91 0.08 -13.10 7.29
CA GLU A 91 -0.58 -11.84 7.65
C GLU A 91 -1.09 -11.12 6.39
N PHE A 92 -0.36 -11.17 5.27
CA PHE A 92 -0.86 -10.65 3.99
C PHE A 92 -2.21 -11.29 3.63
N ILE A 93 -2.30 -12.62 3.65
CA ILE A 93 -3.53 -13.34 3.27
C ILE A 93 -4.66 -13.00 4.23
N HIS A 94 -4.38 -13.02 5.53
CA HIS A 94 -5.35 -12.70 6.57
C HIS A 94 -5.92 -11.29 6.37
N PHE A 95 -5.05 -10.29 6.24
CA PHE A 95 -5.44 -8.90 6.05
C PHE A 95 -6.17 -8.67 4.72
N PHE A 96 -5.74 -9.33 3.64
CA PHE A 96 -6.41 -9.26 2.33
C PHE A 96 -7.85 -9.78 2.40
N GLU A 97 -8.05 -10.95 3.01
CA GLU A 97 -9.36 -11.60 3.10
C GLU A 97 -10.32 -10.81 4.02
N GLN A 98 -9.83 -10.33 5.17
CA GLN A 98 -10.60 -9.45 6.04
C GLN A 98 -11.02 -8.15 5.34
N THR A 99 -10.09 -7.54 4.62
CA THR A 99 -10.36 -6.30 3.89
C THR A 99 -11.38 -6.53 2.78
N LEU A 100 -11.26 -7.64 2.04
CA LEU A 100 -12.21 -8.00 0.98
C LEU A 100 -13.64 -8.22 1.51
N GLN A 101 -13.77 -8.78 2.71
CA GLN A 101 -15.07 -8.92 3.38
C GLN A 101 -15.66 -7.55 3.77
N ASN A 102 -14.80 -6.58 4.09
CA ASN A 102 -15.20 -5.22 4.42
C ASN A 102 -15.39 -4.35 3.15
N ARG A 103 -16.61 -4.30 2.61
CA ARG A 103 -16.92 -3.55 1.39
C ARG A 103 -16.88 -2.01 1.53
N ASN A 104 -16.43 -1.45 2.65
CA ASN A 104 -16.40 -0.01 2.93
C ASN A 104 -15.15 0.72 2.41
N VAL A 105 -14.62 0.34 1.24
CA VAL A 105 -13.46 0.98 0.62
C VAL A 105 -13.84 1.84 -0.59
N HIS A 106 -12.91 2.66 -1.10
CA HIS A 106 -13.11 3.36 -2.37
C HIS A 106 -13.22 2.34 -3.49
N THR A 107 -14.12 2.53 -4.43
CA THR A 107 -14.26 1.61 -5.57
C THR A 107 -13.54 2.14 -6.79
N LEU A 108 -12.87 1.25 -7.52
CA LEU A 108 -12.36 1.53 -8.85
C LEU A 108 -13.53 1.53 -9.84
N THR A 109 -13.58 2.52 -10.71
CA THR A 109 -14.67 2.69 -11.68
C THR A 109 -14.17 2.31 -13.08
N TYR A 110 -14.82 1.31 -13.70
CA TYR A 110 -14.50 0.87 -15.05
C TYR A 110 -15.70 1.04 -15.98
N HIS A 111 -15.44 1.43 -17.22
CA HIS A 111 -16.47 1.52 -18.25
C HIS A 111 -16.91 0.10 -18.70
N PRO A 112 -18.20 -0.12 -19.02
CA PRO A 112 -18.72 -1.41 -19.42
C PRO A 112 -18.08 -2.01 -20.68
N ALA A 113 -17.46 -1.20 -21.52
CA ALA A 113 -16.67 -1.71 -22.65
C ALA A 113 -15.51 -2.62 -22.21
N VAL A 114 -15.10 -2.57 -20.94
CA VAL A 114 -14.07 -3.44 -20.33
C VAL A 114 -14.65 -4.79 -19.88
N PHE A 115 -15.97 -5.03 -19.96
CA PHE A 115 -16.65 -6.28 -19.53
C PHE A 115 -16.05 -7.54 -20.16
N ALA A 116 -15.43 -7.46 -21.34
CA ALA A 116 -14.79 -8.61 -21.97
C ALA A 116 -13.67 -9.23 -21.11
N TYR A 117 -13.15 -8.50 -20.11
CA TYR A 117 -12.02 -8.92 -19.27
C TYR A 117 -12.34 -9.03 -17.78
N VAL A 118 -13.55 -8.64 -17.34
CA VAL A 118 -13.93 -8.63 -15.93
C VAL A 118 -15.14 -9.54 -15.76
N ASP A 119 -14.95 -10.67 -15.07
CA ASP A 119 -16.05 -11.56 -14.68
C ASP A 119 -17.02 -10.79 -13.76
N PRO A 120 -18.30 -10.58 -14.16
CA PRO A 120 -19.29 -9.90 -13.32
C PRO A 120 -19.58 -10.64 -12.01
N LYS A 121 -19.25 -11.93 -11.92
CA LYS A 121 -19.34 -12.75 -10.70
C LYS A 121 -18.10 -12.69 -9.83
N SER A 122 -17.09 -11.92 -10.24
CA SER A 122 -15.90 -11.68 -9.43
C SER A 122 -16.30 -11.17 -8.06
N HIS A 123 -15.76 -11.78 -7.01
CA HIS A 123 -15.98 -11.35 -5.62
C HIS A 123 -15.50 -9.93 -5.34
N TYR A 124 -14.74 -9.33 -6.27
CA TYR A 124 -14.35 -7.92 -6.21
C TYR A 124 -15.41 -6.95 -6.76
N VAL A 125 -16.47 -7.42 -7.43
CA VAL A 125 -17.54 -6.52 -7.88
C VAL A 125 -18.36 -6.05 -6.67
N VAL A 126 -18.34 -4.73 -6.42
CA VAL A 126 -19.07 -4.11 -5.32
C VAL A 126 -20.47 -3.75 -5.75
N ARG A 127 -20.59 -3.04 -6.88
CA ARG A 127 -21.84 -2.69 -7.55
C ARG A 127 -21.58 -2.40 -9.03
N PHE A 128 -22.62 -2.37 -9.84
CA PHE A 128 -22.55 -1.86 -11.21
C PHE A 128 -23.85 -1.14 -11.53
N ASP A 129 -23.79 -0.24 -12.49
CA ASP A 129 -24.96 0.39 -13.09
C ASP A 129 -24.86 0.31 -14.63
N THR A 130 -25.75 1.02 -15.33
CA THR A 130 -25.79 1.02 -16.80
C THR A 130 -24.53 1.58 -17.44
N GLN A 131 -23.74 2.37 -16.71
CA GLN A 131 -22.58 3.11 -17.23
C GLN A 131 -21.26 2.68 -16.63
N TYR A 132 -21.23 2.01 -15.46
CA TYR A 132 -19.99 1.69 -14.78
C TYR A 132 -20.05 0.39 -13.96
N ILE A 133 -18.91 -0.29 -13.87
CA ILE A 133 -18.64 -1.29 -12.83
C ILE A 133 -17.79 -0.64 -11.74
N TYR A 134 -18.18 -0.86 -10.49
CA TYR A 134 -17.44 -0.45 -9.32
C TYR A 134 -16.79 -1.67 -8.66
N MET A 135 -15.47 -1.74 -8.76
CA MET A 135 -14.67 -2.86 -8.25
C MET A 135 -13.96 -2.50 -6.95
N HIS A 136 -13.76 -3.49 -6.11
CA HIS A 136 -12.94 -3.41 -4.92
C HIS A 136 -11.46 -3.22 -5.33
N PRO A 137 -10.69 -2.30 -4.72
CA PRO A 137 -9.30 -2.01 -5.10
C PRO A 137 -8.36 -3.21 -5.05
N LEU A 138 -8.67 -4.17 -4.17
CA LEU A 138 -7.93 -5.44 -4.08
C LEU A 138 -7.95 -6.27 -5.38
N TYR A 139 -8.84 -5.97 -6.32
CA TYR A 139 -8.78 -6.53 -7.67
C TYR A 139 -7.40 -6.32 -8.32
N LEU A 140 -6.76 -5.17 -8.09
CA LEU A 140 -5.42 -4.86 -8.60
C LEU A 140 -4.33 -5.79 -8.03
N LEU A 141 -4.63 -6.46 -6.93
CA LEU A 141 -3.70 -7.34 -6.22
C LEU A 141 -4.07 -8.81 -6.35
N ASP A 142 -5.10 -9.18 -7.13
CA ASP A 142 -5.57 -10.58 -7.22
C ASP A 142 -4.44 -11.51 -7.69
N HIS A 143 -3.73 -11.14 -8.76
CA HIS A 143 -2.59 -11.91 -9.23
C HIS A 143 -1.52 -12.07 -8.14
N ARG A 144 -1.24 -11.02 -7.35
CA ARG A 144 -0.26 -11.11 -6.26
C ARG A 144 -0.76 -11.99 -5.12
N TYR A 145 -2.04 -11.89 -4.75
CA TYR A 145 -2.68 -12.77 -3.78
C TYR A 145 -2.54 -14.24 -4.19
N GLN A 146 -2.79 -14.59 -5.46
CA GLN A 146 -2.60 -15.95 -5.97
C GLN A 146 -1.12 -16.40 -5.91
N LEU A 147 -0.17 -15.51 -6.21
CA LEU A 147 1.25 -15.82 -6.09
C LEU A 147 1.64 -16.08 -4.64
N ILE A 148 1.16 -15.27 -3.69
CA ILE A 148 1.46 -15.42 -2.26
C ILE A 148 0.90 -16.75 -1.72
N LYS A 149 -0.33 -17.14 -2.08
CA LYS A 149 -0.86 -18.47 -1.75
C LYS A 149 0.04 -19.60 -2.24
N LYS A 150 0.54 -19.50 -3.48
CA LYS A 150 1.50 -20.48 -4.03
C LYS A 150 2.82 -20.48 -3.24
N LYS A 151 3.31 -19.33 -2.77
CA LYS A 151 4.51 -19.25 -1.93
C LYS A 151 4.30 -19.94 -0.58
N ILE A 152 3.17 -19.72 0.09
CA ILE A 152 2.79 -20.38 1.35
C ILE A 152 2.70 -21.90 1.15
N ASP A 153 2.03 -22.38 0.10
CA ASP A 153 1.91 -23.80 -0.22
C ASP A 153 3.28 -24.47 -0.49
N ARG A 154 4.21 -23.75 -1.11
CA ARG A 154 5.59 -24.24 -1.30
C ARG A 154 6.35 -24.33 0.02
N ARG A 155 6.19 -23.32 0.88
CA ARG A 155 6.82 -23.28 2.23
C ARG A 155 6.30 -24.43 3.10
N SER A 156 4.99 -24.68 3.12
CA SER A 156 4.40 -25.79 3.91
C SER A 156 4.85 -27.18 3.42
N LYS A 157 5.22 -27.30 2.14
CA LYS A 157 5.75 -28.52 1.53
C LYS A 157 7.28 -28.66 1.63
N ASN A 158 7.97 -27.82 2.43
CA ASN A 158 9.42 -27.80 2.58
C ASN A 158 10.20 -27.69 1.25
N LYS A 159 9.58 -27.11 0.21
CA LYS A 159 10.29 -26.84 -1.05
C LYS A 159 11.19 -25.62 -0.86
N LYS A 160 12.36 -25.59 -1.51
CA LYS A 160 13.29 -24.45 -1.45
C LYS A 160 12.57 -23.15 -1.81
N ILE A 161 12.57 -22.18 -0.89
CA ILE A 161 11.96 -20.85 -1.05
C ILE A 161 12.97 -19.72 -1.14
N ASN A 162 14.28 -19.99 -1.02
CA ASN A 162 15.30 -18.95 -0.90
C ASN A 162 15.31 -17.95 -2.07
N ASN A 163 14.92 -18.37 -3.28
CA ASN A 163 14.83 -17.49 -4.45
C ASN A 163 13.52 -16.67 -4.50
N LEU A 164 12.61 -16.88 -3.54
CA LEU A 164 11.29 -16.23 -3.45
C LEU A 164 11.20 -15.19 -2.33
N GLN A 165 12.20 -15.16 -1.45
CA GLN A 165 12.32 -14.19 -0.37
C GLN A 165 12.95 -12.90 -0.86
N HIS A 166 12.53 -11.79 -0.28
CA HIS A 166 13.08 -10.49 -0.57
C HIS A 166 14.40 -10.29 0.17
N LYS A 167 15.29 -9.48 -0.42
CA LYS A 167 16.53 -9.07 0.26
C LYS A 167 16.19 -8.26 1.50
N LEU A 168 16.98 -8.42 2.56
CA LEU A 168 16.75 -7.80 3.85
C LEU A 168 17.33 -6.38 3.90
N LYS A 169 16.88 -5.58 4.87
CA LYS A 169 17.48 -4.27 5.17
C LYS A 169 18.94 -4.41 5.61
N SER A 170 19.28 -5.50 6.31
CA SER A 170 20.66 -5.84 6.71
C SER A 170 21.61 -6.04 5.53
N ASP A 171 21.09 -6.27 4.32
CA ASP A 171 21.89 -6.39 3.10
C ASP A 171 22.20 -5.02 2.47
N LEU A 172 21.92 -3.91 3.17
CA LEU A 172 22.24 -2.55 2.74
C LEU A 172 23.20 -1.91 3.74
N SER A 173 24.21 -1.22 3.23
CA SER A 173 25.03 -0.35 4.08
C SER A 173 24.26 0.93 4.46
N GLU A 174 24.69 1.59 5.53
CA GLU A 174 24.09 2.86 5.95
C GLU A 174 24.26 3.94 4.85
N GLU A 175 25.40 3.94 4.16
CA GLU A 175 25.68 4.84 3.03
C GLU A 175 24.72 4.59 1.86
N GLU A 176 24.41 3.32 1.56
CA GLU A 176 23.43 2.98 0.53
C GLU A 176 22.02 3.43 0.92
N ILE A 177 21.63 3.24 2.19
CA ILE A 177 20.34 3.72 2.72
C ILE A 177 20.27 5.25 2.58
N GLN A 178 21.30 5.97 3.02
CA GLN A 178 21.36 7.42 2.96
C GLN A 178 21.38 7.96 1.53
N SER A 179 22.08 7.28 0.62
CA SER A 179 22.11 7.61 -0.80
C SER A 179 20.72 7.50 -1.42
N ARG A 180 20.03 6.36 -1.21
CA ARG A 180 18.66 6.14 -1.73
C ARG A 180 17.67 7.14 -1.16
N PHE A 181 17.75 7.42 0.14
CA PHE A 181 16.92 8.43 0.79
C PHE A 181 17.11 9.80 0.13
N SER A 182 18.36 10.25 0.01
CA SER A 182 18.72 11.56 -0.57
C SER A 182 18.24 11.70 -2.02
N THR A 183 18.38 10.65 -2.84
CA THR A 183 17.91 10.65 -4.23
C THR A 183 16.40 10.88 -4.32
N ILE A 184 15.62 10.22 -3.48
CA ILE A 184 14.16 10.34 -3.51
C ILE A 184 13.71 11.69 -2.95
N MET A 185 14.35 12.18 -1.90
CA MET A 185 14.05 13.49 -1.34
C MET A 185 14.31 14.60 -2.36
N LYS A 186 15.43 14.52 -3.09
CA LYS A 186 15.71 15.45 -4.19
C LYS A 186 14.62 15.41 -5.27
N ALA A 187 14.16 14.22 -5.66
CA ALA A 187 13.06 14.09 -6.60
C ALA A 187 11.75 14.73 -6.07
N ALA A 188 11.49 14.61 -4.76
CA ALA A 188 10.32 15.22 -4.11
C ALA A 188 10.39 16.76 -4.09
N GLU A 189 11.57 17.31 -3.87
CA GLU A 189 11.84 18.76 -3.92
C GLU A 189 11.68 19.32 -5.33
N GLU A 190 12.19 18.60 -6.34
CA GLU A 190 12.13 18.98 -7.75
C GLU A 190 10.76 18.68 -8.40
N GLY A 191 9.83 18.03 -7.68
CA GLY A 191 8.52 17.67 -8.20
C GLY A 191 8.55 16.59 -9.30
N GLN A 192 9.62 15.79 -9.35
CA GLN A 192 9.80 14.76 -10.35
C GLN A 192 8.96 13.52 -10.05
N ARG A 193 8.33 12.96 -11.09
CA ARG A 193 7.61 11.68 -10.93
C ARG A 193 8.60 10.55 -10.62
N VAL A 194 8.37 9.88 -9.50
CA VAL A 194 9.04 8.63 -9.15
C VAL A 194 8.22 7.48 -9.71
N TYR A 195 8.83 6.71 -10.63
CA TYR A 195 8.22 5.51 -11.19
C TYR A 195 8.67 4.27 -10.41
N PHE A 196 7.72 3.38 -10.12
CA PHE A 196 8.01 2.08 -9.52
C PHE A 196 7.75 0.97 -10.52
N SER A 197 8.70 0.03 -10.61
CA SER A 197 8.41 -1.32 -11.10
C SER A 197 7.86 -2.16 -9.94
N GLY A 198 6.67 -1.82 -9.47
CA GLY A 198 6.03 -2.50 -8.35
C GLY A 198 4.52 -2.42 -8.47
N TYR A 199 3.92 -3.50 -8.97
CA TYR A 199 2.49 -3.74 -9.11
C TYR A 199 1.78 -2.95 -10.22
N TYR A 200 1.88 -3.52 -11.43
CA TYR A 200 0.78 -3.60 -12.40
C TYR A 200 0.32 -5.05 -12.49
#